data_AF-G1VXI5-F1
#
_entry.id   AF-G1VXI5-F1
#
_cell.length_a   1.000
_cell.length_b   1.000
_cell.length_c   1.000
_cell.angle_alpha   90.00
_cell.angle_beta   90.00
_cell.angle_gamma   90.00
#
_symmetry.space_group_name_H-M   'P 1'
#
loop_
_entity.id
_entity.type
_entity.pdbx_description
1 polymer ?
#
loop_
_entity_poly.entity_id
_entity_poly.type
_entity_poly.pdbx_seq_one_letter_code
_entity_poly.pdbx_strand_id
1 'polypeptide(L)'
;MSIKEVTMCLNAFLLDTDINVQEQDVAKYLSGEKEIPEVIQSTMEVAFCIPAVKVQNYEEVIELLREVKEERALTYKDLEEMTGCNYKTVQRYIKDGACMPADIMIKLINMLGFSITIQ
;
A
#
# COMPACT_ATOMS: atom_id res chain seq x y z
N MET A 1 9.07 7.65 -5.06
CA MET A 1 10.01 6.75 -5.76
C MET A 1 9.63 6.73 -7.22
N SER A 2 10.57 6.97 -8.13
CA SER A 2 10.36 6.87 -9.58
C SER A 2 10.34 5.40 -10.02
N ILE A 3 9.70 5.10 -11.16
CA ILE A 3 9.69 3.76 -11.75
C ILE A 3 11.12 3.22 -11.95
N LYS A 4 12.03 4.11 -12.34
CA LYS A 4 13.46 3.80 -12.46
C LYS A 4 14.08 3.33 -11.15
N GLU A 5 13.86 4.04 -10.05
CA GLU A 5 14.36 3.66 -8.73
C GLU A 5 13.78 2.32 -8.25
N VAL A 6 12.49 2.10 -8.46
CA VAL A 6 11.81 0.83 -8.13
C VAL A 6 12.42 -0.32 -8.93
N THR A 7 12.66 -0.10 -10.23
CA THR A 7 13.26 -1.11 -11.12
C THR A 7 14.69 -1.45 -10.73
N MET A 8 15.51 -0.44 -10.41
CA MET A 8 16.88 -0.66 -9.93
C MET A 8 16.89 -1.45 -8.62
N CYS A 9 16.00 -1.11 -7.68
CA CYS A 9 15.88 -1.81 -6.40
C CYS A 9 15.49 -3.28 -6.62
N LEU A 10 14.45 -3.54 -7.41
CA LEU A 10 14.02 -4.91 -7.73
C LEU A 10 15.13 -5.74 -8.34
N ASN A 11 15.83 -5.19 -9.34
CA ASN A 11 16.94 -5.90 -9.98
C ASN A 11 18.12 -6.13 -9.03
N ALA A 12 18.33 -5.26 -8.02
CA ALA A 12 19.35 -5.49 -7.00
C ALA A 12 18.99 -6.67 -6.08
N PHE A 13 17.71 -6.87 -5.75
CA PHE A 13 17.27 -8.05 -4.98
C PHE A 13 17.17 -9.32 -5.82
N LEU A 14 16.99 -9.18 -7.13
CA LEU A 14 16.94 -10.28 -8.10
C LEU A 14 18.30 -10.64 -8.69
N LEU A 15 19.40 -10.02 -8.24
CA LEU A 15 20.75 -10.20 -8.80
C LEU A 15 21.20 -11.67 -8.84
N ASP A 16 20.80 -12.48 -7.86
CA ASP A 16 21.13 -13.90 -7.77
C ASP A 16 20.11 -14.82 -8.48
N THR A 17 19.17 -14.23 -9.22
CA THR A 17 18.15 -14.93 -10.00
C THR A 17 18.34 -14.67 -11.50
N ASP A 18 17.81 -15.55 -12.35
CA ASP A 18 17.78 -15.32 -13.81
C ASP A 18 16.71 -14.29 -14.25
N ILE A 19 16.13 -13.55 -13.31
CA ILE A 19 15.02 -12.63 -13.55
C ILE A 19 15.55 -11.20 -13.59
N ASN A 20 15.25 -10.49 -14.68
CA ASN A 20 15.55 -9.07 -14.83
C ASN A 20 14.28 -8.32 -15.24
N VAL A 21 13.90 -7.31 -14.46
CA VAL A 21 12.68 -6.54 -14.66
C VAL A 21 13.00 -5.24 -15.40
N GLN A 22 12.21 -4.91 -16.42
CA GLN A 22 12.34 -3.66 -17.17
C GLN A 22 11.41 -2.59 -16.59
N GLU A 23 11.77 -1.30 -16.73
CA GLU A 23 10.95 -0.18 -16.24
C GLU A 23 9.52 -0.21 -16.79
N GLN A 24 9.36 -0.60 -18.06
CA GLN A 24 8.04 -0.73 -18.70
C GLN A 24 7.17 -1.83 -18.06
N ASP A 25 7.79 -2.90 -17.55
CA ASP A 25 7.08 -3.99 -16.90
C ASP A 25 6.67 -3.55 -15.49
N VAL A 26 7.58 -2.90 -14.76
CA VAL A 26 7.26 -2.28 -13.46
C VAL A 26 6.13 -1.27 -13.58
N ALA A 27 6.14 -0.42 -14.61
CA ALA A 27 5.06 0.54 -14.85
C ALA A 27 3.70 -0.15 -15.02
N LYS A 28 3.65 -1.25 -15.79
CA LYS A 28 2.42 -2.04 -16.03
C LYS A 28 1.97 -2.83 -14.80
N TYR A 29 2.90 -3.32 -13.99
CA TYR A 29 2.60 -3.95 -12.70
C TYR A 29 1.93 -2.96 -11.75
N LEU A 30 2.50 -1.76 -11.63
CA LEU A 30 1.99 -0.72 -10.73
C LEU A 30 0.69 -0.08 -11.23
N SER A 31 0.43 -0.07 -12.55
CA SER A 31 -0.84 0.42 -13.11
C SER A 31 -1.95 -0.63 -13.13
N GLY A 32 -1.63 -1.90 -12.84
CA GLY A 32 -2.58 -3.02 -12.92
C GLY A 32 -2.88 -3.52 -14.34
N GLU A 33 -2.15 -3.04 -15.35
CA GLU A 33 -2.28 -3.50 -16.75
C GLU A 33 -1.69 -4.90 -16.96
N LYS A 34 -0.81 -5.35 -16.06
CA LYS A 34 -0.14 -6.65 -16.12
C LYS A 34 -0.11 -7.27 -14.74
N GLU A 35 -0.41 -8.56 -14.67
CA GLU A 35 -0.32 -9.34 -13.45
C GLU A 35 1.14 -9.43 -12.97
N ILE A 36 1.35 -9.28 -11.66
CA ILE A 36 2.67 -9.30 -11.05
C ILE A 36 3.08 -10.76 -10.81
N PRO A 37 4.20 -11.24 -11.39
CA PRO A 37 4.72 -12.57 -11.09
C PRO A 37 5.02 -12.72 -9.59
N GLU A 38 4.71 -13.89 -9.02
CA GLU A 38 4.84 -14.17 -7.58
C GLU A 38 6.25 -13.92 -7.01
N VAL A 39 7.29 -14.19 -7.80
CA VAL A 39 8.68 -13.91 -7.40
C VAL A 39 8.94 -12.40 -7.31
N ILE A 40 8.40 -11.61 -8.24
CA ILE A 40 8.53 -10.15 -8.23
C ILE A 40 7.71 -9.57 -7.08
N GLN A 41 6.50 -10.08 -6.85
CA GLN A 41 5.67 -9.67 -5.71
C GLN A 41 6.36 -9.95 -4.37
N SER A 42 6.86 -11.16 -4.15
CA SER A 42 7.62 -11.52 -2.94
C SER A 42 8.85 -10.63 -2.77
N THR A 43 9.54 -10.31 -3.89
CA THR A 43 10.69 -9.40 -3.86
C THR A 43 10.27 -7.98 -3.55
N MET A 44 9.15 -7.49 -4.06
CA MET A 44 8.61 -6.17 -3.72
C MET A 44 8.27 -6.07 -2.23
N GLU A 45 7.68 -7.12 -1.66
CA GLU A 45 7.36 -7.19 -0.23
C GLU A 45 8.64 -7.12 0.64
N VAL A 46 9.70 -7.82 0.24
CA VAL A 46 11.00 -7.79 0.94
C VAL A 46 11.76 -6.47 0.72
N ALA A 47 11.89 -6.04 -0.54
CA ALA A 47 12.71 -4.90 -0.94
C ALA A 47 12.11 -3.55 -0.51
N PHE A 48 10.79 -3.45 -0.48
CA PHE A 48 10.09 -2.22 -0.10
C PHE A 48 9.42 -2.30 1.28
N CYS A 49 9.59 -3.43 1.97
CA CYS A 49 8.95 -3.72 3.26
C CYS A 49 7.45 -3.44 3.24
N ILE A 50 6.77 -3.67 2.11
CA ILE A 50 5.31 -3.48 2.00
C ILE A 50 4.66 -4.70 2.63
N PRO A 51 4.05 -4.59 3.83
CA PRO A 51 3.43 -5.73 4.46
C PRO A 51 2.12 -6.03 3.71
N ALA A 52 2.02 -7.24 3.15
CA ALA A 52 0.77 -7.75 2.61
C ALA A 52 -0.10 -8.23 3.77
N VAL A 53 -1.24 -7.54 3.98
CA VAL A 53 -2.19 -7.86 5.05
C VAL A 53 -3.45 -8.46 4.45
N LYS A 54 -3.82 -9.65 4.90
CA LYS A 54 -5.08 -10.29 4.54
C LYS A 54 -6.12 -9.92 5.59
N VAL A 55 -7.28 -9.45 5.14
CA VAL A 55 -8.41 -9.09 5.99
C VAL A 55 -9.67 -9.80 5.50
N GLN A 56 -10.58 -10.14 6.41
CA GLN A 56 -11.84 -10.83 6.10
C GLN A 56 -13.02 -9.87 5.90
N ASN A 57 -12.93 -8.66 6.43
CA ASN A 57 -14.02 -7.70 6.42
C ASN A 57 -13.51 -6.26 6.53
N TYR A 58 -14.43 -5.31 6.40
CA TYR A 58 -14.12 -3.88 6.45
C TYR A 58 -13.70 -3.45 7.86
N GLU A 59 -14.26 -4.05 8.90
CA GLU A 59 -13.92 -3.76 10.29
C GLU A 59 -12.44 -4.03 10.58
N GLU A 60 -11.88 -5.13 10.07
CA GLU A 60 -10.44 -5.45 10.17
C GLU A 60 -9.56 -4.41 9.46
N VAL A 61 -10.01 -3.86 8.33
CA VAL A 61 -9.30 -2.74 7.67
C VAL A 61 -9.27 -1.52 8.59
N ILE A 62 -10.39 -1.19 9.23
CA ILE A 62 -10.46 -0.02 10.12
C ILE A 62 -9.59 -0.21 11.36
N GLU A 63 -9.60 -1.40 11.97
CA GLU A 63 -8.72 -1.68 13.11
C GLU A 63 -7.25 -1.60 12.72
N LEU A 64 -6.85 -2.20 11.58
CA LEU A 64 -5.48 -2.06 11.06
C LEU A 64 -5.08 -0.58 10.88
N LEU A 65 -5.96 0.24 10.29
CA LEU A 65 -5.68 1.66 10.11
C LEU A 65 -5.55 2.42 11.44
N ARG A 66 -6.27 2.00 12.49
CA ARG A 66 -6.13 2.57 13.84
C ARG A 66 -4.82 2.17 14.48
N GLU A 67 -4.48 0.89 14.45
CA GLU A 67 -3.23 0.36 14.99
C GLU A 67 -2.03 1.06 14.34
N VAL A 68 -1.99 1.11 13.01
CA VAL A 68 -0.91 1.80 12.26
C VAL A 68 -0.83 3.27 12.64
N LYS A 69 -1.97 3.95 12.79
CA LYS A 69 -2.00 5.35 13.21
C LYS A 69 -1.40 5.52 14.61
N GLU A 70 -1.70 4.62 15.54
CA GLU A 70 -1.16 4.64 16.91
C GLU A 70 0.33 4.29 16.95
N GLU A 71 0.73 3.18 16.32
CA GLU A 71 2.12 2.72 16.24
C GLU A 71 3.05 3.76 15.63
N ARG A 72 2.59 4.46 14.59
CA ARG A 72 3.36 5.50 13.90
C ARG A 72 3.13 6.91 14.46
N ALA A 73 2.38 7.03 15.56
CA ALA A 73 2.03 8.29 16.21
C ALA A 73 1.43 9.35 15.24
N LEU A 74 0.67 8.90 14.25
CA LEU A 74 0.05 9.77 13.25
C LEU A 74 -1.14 10.53 13.86
N THR A 75 -1.25 11.79 13.50
CA THR A 75 -2.41 12.63 13.79
C THR A 75 -3.47 12.47 12.70
N TYR A 76 -4.72 12.80 12.99
CA TYR A 76 -5.75 12.86 11.95
C TYR A 76 -5.47 13.91 10.88
N LYS A 77 -4.61 14.90 11.17
CA LYS A 77 -4.16 15.89 10.19
C LYS A 77 -3.16 15.29 9.20
N ASP A 78 -2.28 14.40 9.64
CA ASP A 78 -1.38 13.68 8.72
C ASP A 78 -2.20 12.79 7.74
N LEU A 79 -3.24 12.13 8.27
CA LEU A 79 -4.16 11.34 7.45
C LEU A 79 -5.03 12.21 6.52
N GLU A 80 -5.35 13.44 6.93
CA GLU A 80 -6.00 14.46 6.10
C GLU A 80 -5.16 14.76 4.85
N GLU A 81 -3.86 15.00 5.04
CA GLU A 81 -2.92 15.29 3.95
C GLU A 81 -2.76 14.09 3.00
N MET A 82 -2.73 12.87 3.53
CA MET A 82 -2.64 11.64 2.72
C MET A 82 -3.89 11.38 1.89
N THR A 83 -5.08 11.58 2.48
CA THR A 83 -6.36 11.28 1.80
C THR A 83 -6.82 12.41 0.89
N GLY A 84 -6.57 13.67 1.28
CA GLY A 84 -7.20 14.86 0.67
C GLY A 84 -8.65 15.08 1.12
N CYS A 85 -9.14 14.28 2.07
CA CYS A 85 -10.40 14.55 2.76
C CYS A 85 -10.18 15.61 3.84
N ASN A 86 -11.24 16.21 4.38
CA ASN A 86 -11.10 17.08 5.55
C ASN A 86 -10.91 16.28 6.85
N TYR A 87 -10.31 16.91 7.88
CA TYR A 87 -10.05 16.32 9.19
C TYR A 87 -11.24 15.55 9.79
N LYS A 88 -12.44 16.14 9.77
CA LYS A 88 -13.64 15.55 10.39
C LYS A 88 -14.10 14.30 9.65
N THR A 89 -13.97 14.29 8.34
CA THR A 89 -14.29 13.14 7.49
C THR A 89 -13.33 12.00 7.76
N VAL A 90 -12.03 12.26 7.84
CA VAL A 90 -11.03 11.24 8.20
C VAL A 90 -11.28 10.69 9.60
N GLN A 91 -11.59 11.57 10.56
CA GLN A 91 -11.95 11.15 11.91
C GLN A 91 -13.18 10.24 11.90
N ARG A 92 -14.22 10.53 11.12
CA ARG A 92 -15.40 9.67 11.00
C ARG A 92 -15.08 8.29 10.46
N TYR A 93 -14.22 8.19 9.45
CA TYR A 93 -13.83 6.90 8.90
C TYR A 93 -13.03 6.07 9.90
N ILE A 94 -11.95 6.66 10.44
CA ILE A 94 -11.00 5.91 11.26
C ILE A 94 -11.50 5.75 12.69
N LYS A 95 -12.02 6.81 13.32
CA LYS A 95 -12.49 6.74 14.72
C LYS A 95 -13.86 6.10 14.83
N ASP A 96 -14.81 6.52 14.00
CA ASP A 96 -16.22 6.12 14.16
C ASP A 96 -16.56 4.88 13.31
N GLY A 97 -15.64 4.41 12.45
CA GLY A 97 -15.85 3.24 11.60
C GLY A 97 -16.85 3.48 10.47
N ALA A 98 -17.10 4.74 10.11
CA ALA A 98 -17.99 5.06 8.99
C ALA A 98 -17.46 4.45 7.69
N CYS A 99 -18.35 4.01 6.81
CA CYS A 99 -17.98 3.44 5.51
C CYS A 99 -17.18 4.46 4.69
N MET A 100 -15.94 4.08 4.37
CA MET A 100 -15.01 4.87 3.60
C MET A 100 -15.17 4.54 2.11
N PRO A 101 -15.19 5.56 1.22
CA PRO A 101 -15.10 5.33 -0.21
C PRO A 101 -13.85 4.50 -0.57
N ALA A 102 -14.01 3.54 -1.48
CA ALA A 102 -12.96 2.58 -1.80
C ALA A 102 -11.68 3.23 -2.36
N ASP A 103 -11.81 4.31 -3.12
CA ASP A 103 -10.70 5.11 -3.65
C ASP A 103 -9.88 5.76 -2.54
N ILE A 104 -10.53 6.33 -1.52
CA ILE A 104 -9.87 6.91 -0.35
C ILE A 104 -9.20 5.83 0.49
N MET A 105 -9.85 4.68 0.65
CA MET A 105 -9.31 3.55 1.39
C MET A 105 -8.04 3.00 0.74
N ILE A 106 -8.07 2.70 -0.55
CA ILE A 106 -6.92 2.22 -1.32
C ILE A 106 -5.78 3.23 -1.27
N LYS A 107 -6.08 4.53 -1.44
CA LYS A 107 -5.07 5.60 -1.36
C LYS A 107 -4.40 5.62 0.02
N LEU A 108 -5.17 5.53 1.10
CA LEU A 108 -4.64 5.55 2.45
C LEU A 108 -3.76 4.33 2.74
N ILE A 109 -4.22 3.14 2.36
CA ILE A 109 -3.47 1.87 2.47
C ILE A 109 -2.11 1.98 1.76
N ASN A 110 -2.13 2.45 0.51
CA ASN A 110 -0.92 2.61 -0.29
C ASN A 110 0.04 3.64 0.33
N MET A 111 -0.47 4.77 0.82
CA MET A 111 0.33 5.82 1.47
C MET A 111 0.94 5.35 2.79
N LEU A 112 0.25 4.46 3.51
CA LEU A 112 0.77 3.82 4.71
C LEU A 112 1.73 2.66 4.41
N GLY A 113 1.92 2.32 3.13
CA GLY A 113 2.87 1.31 2.68
C GLY A 113 2.39 -0.12 2.87
N PHE A 114 1.08 -0.35 2.85
CA PHE A 114 0.49 -1.69 2.93
C PHE A 114 -0.10 -2.11 1.60
N SER A 115 -0.22 -3.41 1.40
CA SER A 115 -1.07 -4.02 0.39
C SER A 115 -2.14 -4.82 1.11
N ILE A 116 -3.43 -4.60 0.82
CA ILE A 116 -4.53 -5.31 1.46
C ILE A 116 -5.25 -6.18 0.43
N THR A 117 -5.51 -7.42 0.80
CA THR A 117 -6.42 -8.32 0.07
C THR A 117 -7.60 -8.68 0.97
N ILE A 118 -8.82 -8.42 0.48
CA ILE A 118 -10.07 -8.79 1.16
C ILE A 118 -10.51 -10.15 0.63
N GLN A 119 -10.74 -11.13 1.50
CA GLN A 119 -11.14 -12.50 1.15
C GLN A 119 -12.57 -12.83 1.57
#